data_AF-A0AAD7B753-F1
#
_entry.id   AF-A0AAD7B753-F1
#
_cell.length_a   1.000
_cell.length_b   1.000
_cell.length_c   1.000
_cell.angle_alpha   90.00
_cell.angle_beta   90.00
_cell.angle_gamma   90.00
#
_symmetry.space_group_name_H-M   'P 1'
#
loop_
_entity.id
_entity.type
_entity.pdbx_description
1 polymer ?
#
loop_
_entity_poly.entity_id
_entity_poly.type
_entity_poly.pdbx_seq_one_letter_code
_entity_poly.pdbx_strand_id
1 'polypeptide(L)'
;RPSEITEWVKNARKAGWRPSKTKMVAGIEGRMIRWWVESNPAWRQITREDGTLWLRQGEDSLAEVDLRGPNGFLNVLMGLKMWSERWGEGVTKPPTAWSEMLADVTWVLEQ
;
A
#
# COMPACT_ATOMS: atom_id res chain seq x y z
N ARG A 1 -1.86 2.15 -8.91
CA ARG A 1 -2.68 1.35 -7.97
C ARG A 1 -2.79 -0.09 -8.46
N PRO A 2 -2.53 -1.10 -7.60
CA PRO A 2 -2.71 -2.52 -7.92
C PRO A 2 -4.12 -2.86 -8.44
N SER A 3 -4.21 -3.84 -9.32
CA SER A 3 -5.46 -4.23 -9.98
C SER A 3 -6.46 -4.86 -9.01
N GLU A 4 -5.97 -5.57 -7.99
CA GLU A 4 -6.77 -6.20 -6.94
C GLU A 4 -7.57 -5.16 -6.14
N ILE A 5 -6.95 -4.01 -5.85
CA ILE A 5 -7.63 -2.91 -5.18
C ILE A 5 -8.69 -2.31 -6.11
N THR A 6 -8.41 -2.24 -7.41
CA THR A 6 -9.39 -1.76 -8.39
C THR A 6 -10.58 -2.70 -8.52
N GLU A 7 -10.34 -4.02 -8.55
CA GLU A 7 -11.41 -5.03 -8.52
C GLU A 7 -12.23 -4.92 -7.24
N TRP A 8 -11.57 -4.73 -6.09
CA TRP A 8 -12.27 -4.52 -4.82
C TRP A 8 -13.13 -3.27 -4.84
N VAL A 9 -12.59 -2.11 -5.23
CA VAL A 9 -13.35 -0.86 -5.31
C VAL A 9 -14.58 -0.99 -6.21
N LYS A 10 -14.45 -1.71 -7.33
CA LYS A 10 -15.57 -1.97 -8.27
C LYS A 10 -16.65 -2.88 -7.68
N ASN A 11 -16.29 -3.80 -6.80
CA ASN A 11 -17.20 -4.84 -6.30
C ASN A 11 -17.57 -4.68 -4.82
N ALA A 12 -16.98 -3.73 -4.09
CA ALA A 12 -17.19 -3.52 -2.66
C ALA A 12 -18.66 -3.29 -2.27
N ARG A 13 -19.48 -2.78 -3.20
CA ARG A 13 -20.91 -2.52 -3.01
C ARG A 13 -21.81 -3.67 -3.45
N LYS A 14 -21.26 -4.72 -4.09
CA LYS A 14 -22.08 -5.84 -4.59
C LYS A 14 -22.38 -6.81 -3.46
N ALA A 15 -23.67 -7.02 -3.20
CA ALA A 15 -24.12 -8.02 -2.24
C ALA A 15 -23.56 -9.41 -2.60
N GLY A 16 -23.02 -10.11 -1.61
CA GLY A 16 -22.45 -11.46 -1.78
C GLY A 16 -21.06 -11.52 -2.41
N TRP A 17 -20.49 -10.42 -2.91
CA TRP A 17 -19.12 -10.45 -3.40
C TRP A 17 -18.11 -10.52 -2.24
N ARG A 18 -17.11 -11.38 -2.40
CA ARG A 18 -15.95 -11.50 -1.52
C ARG A 18 -14.69 -11.62 -2.39
N PRO A 19 -13.60 -10.94 -2.04
CA PRO A 19 -12.34 -11.14 -2.74
C PRO A 19 -11.91 -12.62 -2.59
N SER A 20 -11.53 -13.23 -3.71
CA SER A 20 -11.01 -14.60 -3.69
C SER A 20 -9.64 -14.60 -3.02
N LYS A 21 -9.48 -15.40 -1.94
CA LYS A 21 -8.19 -15.59 -1.25
C LYS A 21 -7.10 -16.09 -2.20
N THR A 22 -7.47 -16.85 -3.25
CA THR A 22 -6.57 -17.36 -4.29
C THR A 22 -6.19 -16.33 -5.35
N LYS A 23 -7.00 -15.28 -5.57
CA LYS A 23 -6.68 -14.12 -6.40
C LYS A 23 -5.95 -13.01 -5.63
N MET A 24 -5.74 -13.15 -4.33
CA MET A 24 -4.80 -12.29 -3.59
C MET A 24 -3.38 -12.72 -3.96
N VAL A 25 -3.00 -12.36 -5.20
CA VAL A 25 -1.90 -12.92 -5.97
C VAL A 25 -0.58 -12.77 -5.21
N ALA A 26 0.30 -13.75 -5.36
CA ALA A 26 1.71 -13.58 -5.05
C ALA A 26 2.25 -12.23 -5.60
N GLY A 27 3.07 -11.56 -4.81
CA GLY A 27 3.66 -10.27 -5.20
C GLY A 27 2.77 -9.04 -5.04
N ILE A 28 1.61 -9.12 -4.36
CA ILE A 28 0.85 -7.92 -3.95
C ILE A 28 1.73 -6.95 -3.15
N GLU A 29 2.66 -7.49 -2.36
CA GLU A 29 3.64 -6.78 -1.54
C GLU A 29 4.49 -5.83 -2.39
N GLY A 30 5.18 -6.37 -3.40
CA GLY A 30 5.99 -5.57 -4.32
C GLY A 30 5.16 -4.59 -5.14
N ARG A 31 3.93 -4.97 -5.54
CA ARG A 31 3.01 -4.05 -6.25
C ARG A 31 2.54 -2.91 -5.34
N MET A 32 2.31 -3.16 -4.07
CA MET A 32 1.92 -2.16 -3.07
C MET A 32 3.05 -1.18 -2.80
N ILE A 33 4.26 -1.69 -2.51
CA ILE A 33 5.45 -0.87 -2.27
C ILE A 33 5.73 0.00 -3.49
N ARG A 34 5.80 -0.61 -4.69
CA ARG A 34 6.03 0.13 -5.93
C ARG A 34 5.01 1.23 -6.15
N TRP A 35 3.72 0.89 -6.02
CA TRP A 35 2.66 1.88 -6.21
C TRP A 35 2.76 3.01 -5.18
N TRP A 36 3.05 2.71 -3.92
CA TRP A 36 3.19 3.71 -2.88
C TRP A 36 4.38 4.65 -3.17
N VAL A 37 5.55 4.09 -3.51
CA VAL A 37 6.72 4.90 -3.89
C VAL A 37 6.40 5.80 -5.09
N GLU A 38 5.79 5.25 -6.14
CA GLU A 38 5.41 6.01 -7.35
C GLU A 38 4.34 7.09 -7.10
N SER A 39 3.56 6.98 -6.01
CA SER A 39 2.54 7.97 -5.64
C SER A 39 3.12 9.13 -4.82
N ASN A 40 4.39 9.03 -4.41
CA ASN A 40 5.04 10.03 -3.58
C ASN A 40 5.96 10.93 -4.40
N PRO A 41 6.14 12.19 -4.00
CA PRO A 41 7.00 13.13 -4.72
C PRO A 41 8.45 12.65 -4.78
N ALA A 42 9.16 13.03 -5.84
CA ALA A 42 10.51 12.56 -6.13
C ALA A 42 11.49 12.82 -4.98
N TRP A 43 11.31 13.92 -4.25
CA TRP A 43 12.16 14.23 -3.09
C TRP A 43 12.04 13.20 -1.96
N ARG A 44 10.97 12.40 -1.88
CA ARG A 44 10.82 11.31 -0.91
C ARG A 44 11.40 10.00 -1.39
N GLN A 45 11.60 9.80 -2.69
CA GLN A 45 11.99 8.50 -3.23
C GLN A 45 13.48 8.25 -2.99
N ILE A 46 13.81 7.09 -2.43
CA ILE A 46 15.19 6.65 -2.20
C ILE A 46 15.40 5.21 -2.69
N THR A 47 16.63 4.88 -3.04
CA THR A 47 17.06 3.50 -3.27
C THR A 47 17.91 3.07 -2.08
N ARG A 48 17.50 2.02 -1.37
CA ARG A 48 18.26 1.42 -0.27
C ARG A 48 19.51 0.72 -0.80
N GLU A 49 20.44 0.38 0.10
CA GLU A 49 21.71 -0.29 -0.26
C GLU A 49 21.50 -1.64 -0.97
N ASP A 50 20.39 -2.32 -0.67
CA ASP A 50 19.97 -3.57 -1.30
C ASP A 50 19.32 -3.39 -2.69
N GLY A 51 19.28 -2.15 -3.20
CA GLY A 51 18.66 -1.81 -4.48
C GLY A 51 17.14 -1.67 -4.44
N THR A 52 16.50 -1.78 -3.26
CA THR A 52 15.05 -1.64 -3.14
C THR A 52 14.63 -0.17 -3.10
N LEU A 53 13.52 0.15 -3.80
CA LEU A 53 12.92 1.48 -3.75
C LEU A 53 12.13 1.65 -2.45
N TRP A 54 12.36 2.77 -1.76
CA TRP A 54 11.70 3.13 -0.51
C TRP A 54 11.45 4.63 -0.42
N LEU A 55 10.92 5.09 0.72
CA LEU A 55 10.64 6.48 1.02
C LEU A 55 11.46 6.99 2.19
N ARG A 56 11.97 8.22 2.08
CA ARG A 56 12.49 9.00 3.20
C ARG A 56 11.42 9.99 3.69
N GLN A 57 11.49 10.31 4.98
CA GLN A 57 10.77 11.44 5.57
C GLN A 57 11.53 12.74 5.28
N GLY A 58 10.82 13.87 5.23
CA GLY A 58 11.40 15.19 5.01
C GLY A 58 10.35 16.30 5.14
N GLU A 59 10.81 17.54 5.07
CA GLU A 59 10.02 18.74 5.45
C GLU A 59 9.34 19.45 4.26
N ASP A 60 9.36 18.85 3.07
CA ASP A 60 8.75 19.46 1.88
C ASP A 60 7.27 19.06 1.73
N SER A 61 6.56 19.71 0.82
CA SER A 61 5.10 19.61 0.70
C SER A 61 4.62 18.20 0.35
N LEU A 62 3.73 17.66 1.19
CA LEU A 62 2.99 16.42 0.92
C LEU A 62 1.73 16.62 0.06
N ALA A 63 1.42 17.86 -0.34
CA ALA A 63 0.36 18.12 -1.31
C ALA A 63 0.64 17.46 -2.68
N GLU A 64 1.89 17.08 -2.93
CA GLU A 64 2.35 16.42 -4.15
C GLU A 64 2.15 14.90 -4.15
N VAL A 65 1.61 14.31 -3.07
CA VAL A 65 1.27 12.88 -3.03
C VAL A 65 0.10 12.60 -3.98
N ASP A 66 0.41 12.07 -5.17
CA ASP A 66 -0.58 11.75 -6.21
C ASP A 66 -1.23 10.38 -5.98
N LEU A 67 -2.18 10.34 -5.07
CA LEU A 67 -3.09 9.21 -4.95
C LEU A 67 -4.36 9.48 -5.75
N ARG A 68 -4.33 9.06 -7.02
CA ARG A 68 -5.45 9.22 -7.97
C ARG A 68 -6.84 8.91 -7.37
N GLY A 69 -7.72 9.91 -7.41
CA GLY A 69 -9.15 9.82 -7.09
C GLY A 69 -9.52 10.15 -5.64
N PRO A 70 -10.81 10.38 -5.33
CA PRO A 70 -11.28 10.94 -4.05
C PRO A 70 -11.05 10.05 -2.82
N ASN A 71 -10.47 8.86 -2.98
CA ASN A 71 -10.25 7.87 -1.92
C ASN A 71 -8.84 7.28 -1.98
N GLY A 72 -7.88 8.09 -2.41
CA GLY A 72 -6.48 7.71 -2.62
C GLY A 72 -5.88 6.92 -1.45
N PHE A 73 -5.88 7.51 -0.26
CA PHE A 73 -5.38 6.88 0.97
C PHE A 73 -6.18 5.66 1.43
N LEU A 74 -7.52 5.72 1.32
CA LEU A 74 -8.37 4.56 1.65
C LEU A 74 -8.03 3.34 0.79
N ASN A 75 -7.64 3.55 -0.48
CA ASN A 75 -7.17 2.48 -1.34
C ASN A 75 -5.83 1.90 -0.87
N VAL A 76 -4.92 2.73 -0.35
CA VAL A 76 -3.64 2.28 0.22
C VAL A 76 -3.88 1.43 1.47
N LEU A 77 -4.72 1.93 2.40
CA LEU A 77 -5.10 1.21 3.61
C LEU A 77 -5.81 -0.12 3.29
N MET A 78 -6.67 -0.14 2.27
CA MET A 78 -7.29 -1.38 1.79
C MET A 78 -6.24 -2.37 1.27
N GLY A 79 -5.26 -1.90 0.50
CA GLY A 79 -4.16 -2.73 0.02
C GLY A 79 -3.30 -3.30 1.16
N LEU A 80 -3.01 -2.51 2.19
CA LEU A 80 -2.33 -2.97 3.40
C LEU A 80 -3.15 -4.02 4.15
N LYS A 81 -4.46 -3.80 4.29
CA LYS A 81 -5.37 -4.79 4.88
C LYS A 81 -5.34 -6.11 4.08
N MET A 82 -5.47 -6.03 2.76
CA MET A 82 -5.38 -7.20 1.87
C MET A 82 -4.05 -7.93 2.00
N TRP A 83 -2.95 -7.20 2.08
CA TRP A 83 -1.64 -7.81 2.32
C TRP A 83 -1.63 -8.57 3.66
N SER A 84 -2.20 -7.99 4.73
CA SER A 84 -2.26 -8.66 6.04
C SER A 84 -3.11 -9.95 6.03
N GLU A 85 -4.17 -10.02 5.22
CA GLU A 85 -5.02 -11.21 5.10
C GLU A 85 -4.30 -12.41 4.45
N ARG A 86 -3.10 -12.22 3.89
CA ARG A 86 -2.24 -13.32 3.40
C ARG A 86 -1.42 -13.98 4.49
N TRP A 87 -1.33 -13.38 5.67
CA TRP A 87 -0.57 -13.98 6.76
C TRP A 87 -1.24 -15.29 7.16
N GLY A 88 -0.47 -16.37 7.12
CA GLY A 88 -0.94 -17.68 7.53
C GLY A 88 -1.29 -17.72 9.01
N GLU A 89 -2.03 -18.76 9.42
CA GLU A 89 -2.22 -19.06 10.83
C GLU A 89 -0.85 -19.19 11.53
N GLY A 90 -0.67 -18.50 12.66
CA GLY A 90 0.58 -18.52 13.43
C GLY A 90 1.59 -17.40 13.12
N VAL A 91 1.30 -16.48 12.18
CA VAL A 91 2.10 -15.25 12.03
C VAL A 91 1.80 -14.31 13.19
N THR A 92 2.75 -14.20 14.13
CA THR A 92 2.61 -13.35 15.34
C THR A 92 3.13 -11.93 15.15
N LYS A 93 3.86 -11.68 14.07
CA LYS A 93 4.40 -10.35 13.75
C LYS A 93 4.23 -10.02 12.26
N PRO A 94 3.83 -8.78 11.93
CA PRO A 94 3.77 -8.33 10.54
C PRO A 94 5.15 -8.38 9.87
N PRO A 95 5.24 -8.65 8.56
CA PRO A 95 6.48 -8.48 7.81
C PRO A 95 7.04 -7.05 7.98
N THR A 96 8.36 -6.92 7.99
CA THR A 96 9.04 -5.62 8.16
C THR A 96 8.55 -4.60 7.14
N ALA A 97 8.55 -4.94 5.84
CA ALA A 97 8.12 -4.03 4.77
C ALA A 97 6.65 -3.58 4.90
N TRP A 98 5.77 -4.43 5.42
CA TRP A 98 4.37 -4.05 5.68
C TRP A 98 4.31 -3.00 6.80
N SER A 99 5.06 -3.23 7.87
CA SER A 99 5.11 -2.33 9.04
C SER A 99 5.72 -0.99 8.68
N GLU A 100 6.81 -1.00 7.91
CA GLU A 100 7.45 0.22 7.42
C GLU A 100 6.51 1.02 6.51
N MET A 101 5.79 0.35 5.61
CA MET A 101 4.83 1.01 4.73
C MET A 101 3.65 1.59 5.52
N LEU A 102 3.13 0.86 6.52
CA LEU A 102 2.07 1.38 7.40
C LEU A 102 2.57 2.60 8.17
N ALA A 103 3.78 2.56 8.75
CA ALA A 103 4.35 3.69 9.48
C ALA A 103 4.52 4.92 8.59
N ASP A 104 4.96 4.73 7.34
CA ASP A 104 5.10 5.82 6.37
C ASP A 104 3.73 6.41 5.99
N VAL A 105 2.73 5.57 5.71
CA VAL A 105 1.36 6.04 5.42
C VAL A 105 0.76 6.79 6.61
N THR A 106 0.96 6.30 7.84
CA THR A 106 0.52 6.99 9.07
C THR A 106 1.19 8.35 9.19
N TRP A 107 2.50 8.43 9.02
CA TRP A 107 3.24 9.70 9.07
C TRP A 107 2.68 10.73 8.06
N VAL A 108 2.36 10.30 6.83
CA VAL A 108 1.74 11.17 5.80
C VAL A 108 0.36 11.67 6.22
N LEU A 109 -0.44 10.83 6.89
CA LEU A 109 -1.78 11.20 7.35
C LEU A 109 -1.76 12.14 8.57
N GLU A 110 -0.64 12.20 9.29
CA GLU A 110 -0.43 13.03 10.48
C GLU A 110 0.17 14.41 10.17
N GLN A 111 0.66 14.65 8.95
CA GLN A 111 1.10 15.98 8.51
C GLN A 111 -0.08 16.87 8.13
#